data_AF-A0A2N2ZT15-F1
#
_entry.id   AF-A0A2N2ZT15-F1
#
_cell.length_a   1.000
_cell.length_b   1.000
_cell.length_c   1.000
_cell.angle_alpha   90.00
_cell.angle_beta   90.00
_cell.angle_gamma   90.00
#
_symmetry.space_group_name_H-M   'P 1'
#
loop_
_entity.id
_entity.type
_entity.pdbx_description
1 polymer ?
#
loop_
_entity_poly.entity_id
_entity_poly.type
_entity_poly.pdbx_seq_one_letter_code
_entity_poly.pdbx_strand_id
1 'polypeptide(L)'
;EELQVSFNQICFGLYKQAFVSLRSGLELGMLSVYFNINDDGHNAVKEWLNAKDNKEANTPRAETIWKILLSNNNIKIFNDKHNLRQTFDNLGYLHNYVHTKGAKHSNRMGVLKSNFQTFESKLISKWLDSYADIISLVSTLHLLKYPISVVKFDYRKKFGIDIPSFGGLEEYNIDKIASILPEKYIEDIEILANEDPTTQETIKEISAFPDMTEEQVEEQVINLEKMSIENGEGFTKWLENQEKFLKSFGQSEFDEKMKTRIELLRKWATENDFLESKAKRMGWDI
;
A
#
# COMPACT_ATOMS: atom_id res chain seq x y z
N GLU A 1 -7.00 -1.53 -6.50
CA GLU A 1 -7.66 -2.08 -7.71
C GLU A 1 -8.61 -1.09 -8.36
N GLU A 2 -9.61 -0.56 -7.66
CA GLU A 2 -10.60 0.40 -8.25
C GLU A 2 -9.99 1.60 -8.98
N LEU A 3 -8.91 2.19 -8.45
CA LEU A 3 -8.21 3.29 -9.11
C LEU A 3 -7.55 2.88 -10.44
N GLN A 4 -7.04 1.65 -10.53
CA GLN A 4 -6.48 1.09 -11.76
C GLN A 4 -7.58 0.75 -12.76
N VAL A 5 -8.71 0.22 -12.29
CA VAL A 5 -9.91 0.00 -13.12
C VAL A 5 -10.41 1.32 -13.71
N SER A 6 -10.48 2.37 -12.88
CA SER A 6 -10.86 3.71 -13.31
C SER A 6 -9.92 4.25 -14.39
N PHE A 7 -8.61 4.11 -14.20
CA PHE A 7 -7.60 4.49 -15.20
C PHE A 7 -7.77 3.70 -16.51
N ASN A 8 -7.92 2.38 -16.45
CA ASN A 8 -8.12 1.58 -17.66
C ASN A 8 -9.39 2.01 -18.42
N GLN A 9 -10.48 2.26 -17.70
CA GLN A 9 -11.74 2.72 -18.29
C GLN A 9 -11.61 4.10 -18.94
N ILE A 10 -10.85 5.03 -18.33
CA ILE A 10 -10.61 6.35 -18.95
C ILE A 10 -9.82 6.23 -20.25
N CYS A 11 -8.83 5.31 -20.31
CA CYS A 11 -8.05 5.04 -21.51
C CYS A 11 -8.90 4.47 -22.65
N PHE A 12 -9.96 3.71 -22.34
CA PHE A 12 -10.92 3.20 -23.32
C PHE A 12 -12.04 4.20 -23.67
N GLY A 13 -12.03 5.41 -23.11
CA GLY A 13 -13.08 6.42 -23.30
C GLY A 13 -14.39 6.10 -22.56
N LEU A 14 -14.39 5.14 -21.64
CA LEU A 14 -15.55 4.75 -20.82
C LEU A 14 -15.70 5.72 -19.63
N TYR A 15 -15.96 6.99 -19.92
CA TYR A 15 -15.91 8.08 -18.92
C TYR A 15 -16.83 7.85 -17.72
N LYS A 16 -18.08 7.43 -17.94
CA LYS A 16 -19.02 7.23 -16.83
C LYS A 16 -18.52 6.15 -15.89
N GLN A 17 -18.11 5.01 -16.44
CA GLN A 17 -17.57 3.89 -15.69
C GLN A 17 -16.32 4.33 -14.93
N ALA A 18 -15.43 5.07 -15.59
CA ALA A 18 -14.22 5.60 -14.95
C ALA A 18 -14.55 6.44 -13.71
N PHE A 19 -15.53 7.35 -13.78
CA PHE A 19 -15.97 8.14 -12.62
C PHE A 19 -16.69 7.30 -11.55
N VAL A 20 -17.38 6.23 -11.93
CA VAL A 20 -17.99 5.28 -10.97
C VAL A 20 -16.90 4.55 -10.19
N SER A 21 -15.92 3.94 -10.87
CA SER A 21 -14.79 3.27 -10.21
C SER A 21 -13.92 4.26 -9.42
N LEU A 22 -13.81 5.51 -9.87
CA LEU A 22 -13.10 6.56 -9.14
C LEU A 22 -13.77 6.84 -7.78
N ARG A 23 -15.10 6.91 -7.75
CA ARG A 23 -15.86 7.04 -6.50
C ARG A 23 -15.65 5.82 -5.59
N SER A 24 -15.70 4.61 -6.14
CA SER A 24 -15.44 3.39 -5.37
C SER A 24 -14.04 3.43 -4.73
N GLY A 25 -13.03 3.92 -5.46
CA GLY A 25 -11.68 4.12 -4.92
C GLY A 25 -11.64 5.09 -3.73
N LEU A 26 -12.35 6.21 -3.81
CA LEU A 26 -12.48 7.17 -2.71
C LEU A 26 -13.19 6.54 -1.49
N GLU A 27 -14.32 5.89 -1.70
CA GLU A 27 -15.11 5.29 -0.61
C GLU A 27 -14.33 4.17 0.09
N LEU A 28 -13.70 3.27 -0.67
CA LEU A 28 -12.86 2.21 -0.12
C LEU A 28 -11.63 2.76 0.60
N GLY A 29 -10.96 3.77 0.03
CA GLY A 29 -9.80 4.41 0.64
C GLY A 29 -10.12 5.14 1.95
N MET A 30 -11.35 5.64 2.11
CA MET A 30 -11.81 6.17 3.39
C MET A 30 -12.21 5.08 4.37
N LEU A 31 -12.85 4.00 3.89
CA LEU A 31 -13.23 2.87 4.71
C LEU A 31 -12.02 2.18 5.33
N SER A 32 -10.89 2.10 4.62
CA SER A 32 -9.67 1.50 5.15
C SER A 32 -9.15 2.24 6.39
N VAL A 33 -9.19 3.58 6.39
CA VAL A 33 -8.80 4.39 7.55
C VAL A 33 -9.86 4.31 8.65
N TYR A 34 -11.14 4.33 8.27
CA TYR A 34 -12.26 4.21 9.21
C TYR A 34 -12.20 2.92 10.04
N PHE A 35 -12.06 1.76 9.39
CA PHE A 35 -12.02 0.48 10.10
C PHE A 35 -10.77 0.33 10.97
N ASN A 36 -9.66 0.96 10.56
CA ASN A 36 -8.41 0.89 11.28
C ASN A 36 -8.22 2.01 12.32
N ILE A 37 -9.16 2.94 12.49
CA ILE A 37 -8.97 4.10 13.36
C ILE A 37 -8.61 3.71 14.81
N ASN A 38 -9.17 2.59 15.28
CA ASN A 38 -8.97 2.01 16.62
C ASN A 38 -8.02 0.79 16.61
N ASP A 39 -7.28 0.56 15.53
CA ASP A 39 -6.32 -0.55 15.36
C ASP A 39 -6.92 -1.98 15.47
N ASP A 40 -8.25 -2.09 15.41
CA ASP A 40 -9.00 -3.36 15.40
C ASP A 40 -9.66 -3.67 14.04
N GLY A 41 -9.10 -3.11 12.95
CA GLY A 41 -9.71 -3.22 11.63
C GLY A 41 -9.88 -4.65 11.15
N HIS A 42 -8.99 -5.57 11.54
CA HIS A 42 -9.06 -6.99 11.18
C HIS A 42 -10.27 -7.72 11.78
N ASN A 43 -10.82 -7.25 12.91
CA ASN A 43 -12.08 -7.79 13.45
C ASN A 43 -13.27 -6.96 12.97
N ALA A 44 -13.15 -5.63 12.98
CA ALA A 44 -14.21 -4.72 12.56
C ALA A 44 -14.65 -4.94 11.10
N VAL A 45 -13.73 -5.33 10.21
CA VAL A 45 -14.04 -5.55 8.79
C VAL A 45 -14.66 -6.91 8.49
N LYS A 46 -14.53 -7.92 9.38
CA LYS A 46 -14.95 -9.30 9.07
C LYS A 46 -16.43 -9.41 8.75
N GLU A 47 -17.28 -8.67 9.45
CA GLU A 47 -18.73 -8.74 9.22
C GLU A 47 -19.12 -8.11 7.88
N TRP A 48 -18.51 -6.95 7.58
CA TRP A 48 -18.66 -6.26 6.30
C TRP A 48 -18.13 -7.12 5.13
N LEU A 49 -16.95 -7.73 5.29
CA LEU A 49 -16.32 -8.59 4.28
C LEU A 49 -17.14 -9.84 3.97
N ASN A 50 -17.74 -10.45 5.00
CA ASN A 50 -18.58 -11.64 4.86
C ASN A 50 -20.04 -11.31 4.47
N ALA A 51 -20.35 -10.03 4.21
CA ALA A 51 -21.69 -9.56 3.83
C ALA A 51 -22.78 -10.10 4.77
N LYS A 52 -22.54 -10.04 6.09
CA LYS A 52 -23.54 -10.50 7.08
C LYS A 52 -24.81 -9.66 6.97
N ASP A 53 -25.96 -10.29 7.18
CA ASP A 53 -27.26 -9.62 7.18
C ASP A 53 -27.55 -8.95 8.53
N ASN A 54 -26.69 -8.02 8.93
CA ASN A 54 -26.88 -7.20 10.14
C ASN A 54 -26.58 -5.72 9.84
N LYS A 55 -26.99 -4.83 10.75
CA LYS A 55 -26.87 -3.40 10.52
C LYS A 55 -25.41 -2.95 10.53
N GLU A 56 -24.61 -3.56 11.39
CA GLU A 56 -23.19 -3.29 11.62
C GLU A 56 -22.31 -3.67 10.42
N ALA A 57 -22.72 -4.65 9.60
CA ALA A 57 -22.04 -5.05 8.37
C ALA A 57 -22.35 -4.15 7.17
N ASN A 58 -23.25 -3.17 7.29
CA ASN A 58 -23.50 -2.23 6.20
C ASN A 58 -22.37 -1.21 6.08
N THR A 59 -22.05 -0.80 4.85
CA THR A 59 -21.13 0.30 4.61
C THR A 59 -21.61 1.58 5.32
N PRO A 60 -20.81 2.18 6.22
CA PRO A 60 -21.20 3.37 6.95
C PRO A 60 -21.38 4.56 6.00
N ARG A 61 -22.27 5.48 6.39
CA ARG A 61 -22.49 6.72 5.62
C ARG A 61 -21.27 7.64 5.76
N ALA A 62 -21.02 8.48 4.75
CA ALA A 62 -19.91 9.43 4.76
C ALA A 62 -19.89 10.33 6.01
N GLU A 63 -21.04 10.78 6.49
CA GLU A 63 -21.16 11.56 7.73
C GLU A 63 -20.65 10.77 8.95
N THR A 64 -21.04 9.50 9.06
CA THR A 64 -20.56 8.59 10.11
C THR A 64 -19.06 8.38 10.02
N ILE A 65 -18.54 8.13 8.80
CA ILE A 65 -17.10 7.95 8.58
C ILE A 65 -16.34 9.18 9.07
N TRP A 66 -16.72 10.37 8.62
CA TRP A 66 -16.02 11.60 9.00
C TRP A 66 -16.13 11.93 10.48
N LYS A 67 -17.26 11.64 11.13
CA LYS A 67 -17.39 11.80 12.58
C LYS A 67 -16.34 10.97 13.34
N ILE A 68 -16.08 9.75 12.86
CA ILE A 68 -15.07 8.85 13.44
C ILE A 68 -13.65 9.27 13.03
N LEU A 69 -13.41 9.67 11.78
CA LEU A 69 -12.10 10.18 11.37
C LEU A 69 -11.69 11.41 12.20
N LEU A 70 -12.63 12.33 12.44
CA LEU A 70 -12.39 13.54 13.24
C LEU A 70 -12.30 13.28 14.76
N SER A 71 -12.54 12.05 15.23
CA SER A 71 -12.23 11.69 16.62
C SER A 71 -10.75 11.38 16.83
N ASN A 72 -9.97 11.18 15.76
CA ASN A 72 -8.52 11.13 15.83
C ASN A 72 -7.94 12.56 15.89
N ASN A 73 -7.07 12.81 16.86
CA ASN A 73 -6.52 14.14 17.11
C ASN A 73 -5.71 14.68 15.93
N ASN A 74 -4.86 13.85 15.30
CA ASN A 74 -4.02 14.27 14.19
C ASN A 74 -4.88 14.65 12.97
N ILE A 75 -5.88 13.82 12.65
CA ILE A 75 -6.83 14.11 11.57
C ILE A 75 -7.61 15.39 11.86
N LYS A 76 -8.05 15.60 13.11
CA LYS A 76 -8.79 16.79 13.50
C LYS A 76 -7.96 18.07 13.35
N ILE A 77 -6.76 18.10 13.95
CA ILE A 77 -5.87 19.27 13.88
C ILE A 77 -5.52 19.59 12.42
N PHE A 78 -5.20 18.57 11.63
CA PHE A 78 -4.88 18.76 10.23
C PHE A 78 -6.09 19.25 9.42
N ASN A 79 -7.28 18.70 9.68
CA ASN A 79 -8.51 19.15 9.03
C ASN A 79 -8.84 20.61 9.39
N ASP A 80 -8.64 21.04 10.63
CA ASP A 80 -8.92 22.43 11.03
C ASP A 80 -7.99 23.43 10.32
N LYS A 81 -6.77 22.99 9.95
CA LYS A 81 -5.79 23.80 9.20
C LYS A 81 -6.05 23.80 7.69
N HIS A 82 -6.30 22.63 7.10
CA HIS A 82 -6.29 22.42 5.64
C HIS A 82 -7.66 22.11 5.04
N ASN A 83 -8.71 22.00 5.86
CA ASN A 83 -10.08 21.70 5.44
C ASN A 83 -10.21 20.41 4.59
N LEU A 84 -9.59 19.31 5.02
CA LEU A 84 -9.67 18.01 4.32
C LEU A 84 -11.11 17.58 4.01
N ARG A 85 -12.05 17.86 4.92
CA ARG A 85 -13.47 17.58 4.71
C ARG A 85 -14.04 18.32 3.51
N GLN A 86 -13.63 19.57 3.29
CA GLN A 86 -14.07 20.36 2.13
C GLN A 86 -13.58 19.74 0.83
N THR A 87 -12.35 19.23 0.78
CA THR A 87 -11.83 18.49 -0.39
C THR A 87 -12.71 17.26 -0.70
N PHE A 88 -13.11 16.52 0.32
CA PHE A 88 -14.06 15.41 0.14
C PHE A 88 -15.44 15.88 -0.34
N ASP A 89 -15.99 16.95 0.24
CA ASP A 89 -17.31 17.47 -0.14
C ASP A 89 -17.30 17.99 -1.59
N ASN A 90 -16.18 18.57 -2.04
CA ASN A 90 -15.97 18.96 -3.44
C ASN A 90 -16.03 17.76 -4.38
N LEU A 91 -15.61 16.56 -3.96
CA LEU A 91 -15.71 15.31 -4.71
C LEU A 91 -17.13 14.68 -4.66
N GLY A 92 -18.05 15.23 -3.87
CA GLY A 92 -19.41 14.72 -3.71
C GLY A 92 -20.22 14.63 -5.02
N TYR A 93 -19.84 15.41 -6.05
CA TYR A 93 -20.47 15.34 -7.37
C TYR A 93 -20.32 13.97 -8.04
N LEU A 94 -19.32 13.16 -7.65
CA LEU A 94 -19.10 11.80 -8.17
C LEU A 94 -20.32 10.91 -7.96
N HIS A 95 -21.11 11.18 -6.91
CA HIS A 95 -22.37 10.50 -6.64
C HIS A 95 -23.37 10.58 -7.81
N ASN A 96 -23.32 11.66 -8.58
CA ASN A 96 -24.21 11.87 -9.72
C ASN A 96 -23.96 10.86 -10.85
N TYR A 97 -22.77 10.27 -10.95
CA TYR A 97 -22.46 9.25 -11.97
C TYR A 97 -22.99 7.87 -11.60
N VAL A 98 -22.94 7.51 -10.31
CA VAL A 98 -23.48 6.24 -9.81
C VAL A 98 -25.00 6.21 -9.90
N HIS A 99 -25.67 7.22 -9.33
CA HIS A 99 -27.14 7.29 -9.35
C HIS A 99 -27.70 7.93 -10.63
N THR A 100 -26.84 8.21 -11.60
CA THR A 100 -27.16 8.81 -12.91
C THR A 100 -28.16 9.97 -12.78
N LYS A 101 -27.71 11.11 -12.24
CA LYS A 101 -28.56 12.30 -12.11
C LYS A 101 -28.52 13.16 -13.38
N GLY A 102 -29.47 12.91 -14.29
CA GLY A 102 -29.66 13.70 -15.50
C GLY A 102 -28.70 13.34 -16.66
N ALA A 103 -28.91 13.97 -17.81
CA ALA A 103 -28.22 13.63 -19.05
C ALA A 103 -26.69 13.84 -18.97
N LYS A 104 -26.23 14.85 -18.20
CA LYS A 104 -24.82 15.20 -18.00
C LYS A 104 -24.01 14.11 -17.28
N HIS A 105 -24.66 13.23 -16.52
CA HIS A 105 -24.00 12.18 -15.73
C HIS A 105 -24.38 10.76 -16.19
N SER A 106 -24.96 10.64 -17.38
CA SER A 106 -25.38 9.38 -17.98
C SER A 106 -24.33 8.82 -18.94
N ASN A 107 -24.58 7.64 -19.51
CA ASN A 107 -23.75 7.06 -20.59
C ASN A 107 -23.79 7.90 -21.89
N ARG A 108 -24.47 9.06 -21.87
CA ARG A 108 -24.50 10.06 -22.95
C ARG A 108 -23.34 11.05 -22.86
N MET A 109 -22.22 10.65 -22.26
CA MET A 109 -21.03 11.49 -22.13
C MET A 109 -20.30 11.53 -23.47
N GLY A 110 -20.61 12.56 -24.25
CA GLY A 110 -19.99 12.90 -25.53
C GLY A 110 -20.69 14.13 -26.12
N VAL A 111 -19.95 15.11 -26.62
CA VAL A 111 -20.52 16.31 -27.28
C VAL A 111 -21.32 15.91 -28.53
N LEU A 112 -20.95 14.79 -29.15
CA LEU A 112 -21.64 14.16 -30.27
C LEU A 112 -22.24 12.82 -29.84
N LYS A 113 -23.52 12.60 -30.13
CA LYS A 113 -24.17 11.29 -29.99
C LYS A 113 -23.55 10.33 -31.02
N SER A 114 -22.45 9.70 -30.63
CA SER A 114 -21.81 8.69 -31.45
C SER A 114 -22.06 7.30 -30.88
N ASN A 115 -22.10 6.30 -31.76
CA ASN A 115 -22.21 4.89 -31.38
C ASN A 115 -20.84 4.31 -30.96
N PHE A 116 -19.80 5.14 -30.96
CA PHE A 116 -18.43 4.77 -30.63
C PHE A 116 -17.84 5.77 -29.61
N GLN A 117 -16.80 5.34 -28.90
CA GLN A 117 -16.12 6.17 -27.90
C GLN A 117 -15.39 7.33 -28.57
N THR A 118 -15.51 8.53 -28.00
CA THR A 118 -14.86 9.74 -28.51
C THR A 118 -13.91 10.30 -27.47
N PHE A 119 -12.84 10.94 -27.94
CA PHE A 119 -11.90 11.62 -27.05
C PHE A 119 -12.49 12.95 -26.55
N GLU A 120 -12.55 13.12 -25.24
CA GLU A 120 -13.18 14.27 -24.58
C GLU A 120 -12.20 14.89 -23.57
N SER A 121 -11.37 15.82 -24.04
CA SER A 121 -10.28 16.41 -23.25
C SER A 121 -10.74 17.03 -21.92
N LYS A 122 -11.90 17.68 -21.91
CA LYS A 122 -12.47 18.29 -20.69
C LYS A 122 -12.83 17.25 -19.63
N LEU A 123 -13.33 16.09 -20.06
CA LEU A 123 -13.69 15.00 -19.14
C LEU A 123 -12.44 14.33 -18.58
N ILE A 124 -11.41 14.15 -19.40
CA ILE A 124 -10.12 13.61 -18.98
C ILE A 124 -9.45 14.55 -17.99
N SER A 125 -9.42 15.87 -18.27
CA SER A 125 -8.85 16.86 -17.36
C SER A 125 -9.56 16.82 -16.00
N LYS A 126 -10.90 16.82 -16.02
CA LYS A 126 -11.70 16.70 -14.80
C LYS A 126 -11.45 15.39 -14.04
N TRP A 127 -11.28 14.28 -14.77
CA TRP A 127 -10.96 12.98 -14.18
C TRP A 127 -9.57 13.01 -13.53
N LEU A 128 -8.56 13.61 -14.18
CA LEU A 128 -7.21 13.76 -13.64
C LEU A 128 -7.21 14.59 -12.35
N ASP A 129 -7.91 15.72 -12.34
CA ASP A 129 -8.03 16.58 -11.15
C ASP A 129 -8.65 15.79 -9.99
N SER A 130 -9.76 15.10 -10.25
CA SER A 130 -10.42 14.29 -9.20
C SER A 130 -9.61 13.08 -8.77
N TYR A 131 -8.84 12.48 -9.68
CA TYR A 131 -7.93 11.39 -9.36
C TYR A 131 -6.82 11.87 -8.42
N ALA A 132 -6.20 13.01 -8.73
CA ALA A 132 -5.19 13.64 -7.89
C ALA A 132 -5.75 13.99 -6.50
N ASP A 133 -6.93 14.61 -6.43
CA ASP A 133 -7.59 14.97 -5.17
C ASP A 133 -7.88 13.74 -4.30
N ILE A 134 -8.35 12.64 -4.91
CA ILE A 134 -8.65 11.40 -4.19
C ILE A 134 -7.37 10.76 -3.65
N ILE A 135 -6.34 10.65 -4.48
CA ILE A 135 -5.05 10.08 -4.07
C ILE A 135 -4.46 10.91 -2.93
N SER A 136 -4.41 12.24 -3.08
CA SER A 136 -3.90 13.14 -2.05
C SER A 136 -4.69 13.00 -0.75
N LEU A 137 -6.02 13.02 -0.81
CA LEU A 137 -6.88 12.89 0.37
C LEU A 137 -6.68 11.55 1.08
N VAL A 138 -6.74 10.44 0.35
CA VAL A 138 -6.60 9.10 0.92
C VAL A 138 -5.20 8.90 1.51
N SER A 139 -4.15 9.29 0.79
CA SER A 139 -2.78 9.24 1.30
C SER A 139 -2.61 10.08 2.56
N THR A 140 -3.13 11.30 2.58
CA THR A 140 -3.08 12.18 3.76
C THR A 140 -3.77 11.56 4.96
N LEU A 141 -4.96 10.98 4.79
CA LEU A 141 -5.67 10.32 5.89
C LEU A 141 -4.90 9.11 6.46
N HIS A 142 -4.22 8.33 5.63
CA HIS A 142 -3.38 7.22 6.09
C HIS A 142 -2.16 7.72 6.85
N LEU A 143 -1.46 8.74 6.36
CA LEU A 143 -0.31 9.34 7.05
C LEU A 143 -0.71 9.96 8.40
N LEU A 144 -1.90 10.56 8.49
CA LEU A 144 -2.39 11.13 9.75
C LEU A 144 -2.81 10.08 10.77
N LYS A 145 -3.31 8.92 10.32
CA LYS A 145 -3.57 7.78 11.19
C LYS A 145 -2.28 7.09 11.63
N TYR A 146 -1.29 7.00 10.75
CA TYR A 146 0.02 6.40 11.02
C TYR A 146 1.14 7.44 10.87
N PRO A 147 1.24 8.41 11.80
CA PRO A 147 2.24 9.48 11.75
C PRO A 147 3.69 8.96 11.74
N ILE A 148 3.95 7.76 12.26
CA ILE A 148 5.26 7.10 12.14
C ILE A 148 5.73 6.94 10.69
N SER A 149 4.81 6.88 9.71
CA SER A 149 5.13 6.72 8.30
C SER A 149 5.88 7.91 7.70
N VAL A 150 5.83 9.10 8.29
CA VAL A 150 6.60 10.26 7.80
C VAL A 150 7.92 10.45 8.53
N VAL A 151 8.19 9.65 9.56
CA VAL A 151 9.42 9.78 10.33
C VAL A 151 10.57 9.11 9.58
N LYS A 152 11.55 9.91 9.20
CA LYS A 152 12.77 9.45 8.54
C LYS A 152 13.65 8.70 9.54
N PHE A 153 13.63 7.37 9.49
CA PHE A 153 14.46 6.50 10.32
C PHE A 153 15.06 5.36 9.48
N ASP A 154 16.33 5.05 9.72
CA ASP A 154 17.02 3.94 9.05
C ASP A 154 16.73 2.62 9.79
N TYR A 155 15.60 1.99 9.45
CA TYR A 155 15.16 0.75 10.06
C TYR A 155 16.10 -0.43 9.79
N ARG A 156 16.91 -0.37 8.73
CA ARG A 156 17.85 -1.45 8.35
C ARG A 156 18.94 -1.64 9.38
N LYS A 157 19.39 -0.56 10.04
CA LYS A 157 20.40 -0.67 11.11
C LYS A 157 19.89 -1.49 12.30
N LYS A 158 18.59 -1.44 12.58
CA LYS A 158 17.99 -2.10 13.74
C LYS A 158 17.44 -3.49 13.42
N PHE A 159 16.90 -3.67 12.21
CA PHE A 159 16.16 -4.89 11.85
C PHE A 159 16.78 -5.66 10.67
N GLY A 160 17.83 -5.13 10.03
CA GLY A 160 18.50 -5.78 8.91
C GLY A 160 17.61 -5.82 7.67
N ILE A 161 17.35 -7.03 7.17
CA ILE A 161 16.49 -7.27 5.99
C ILE A 161 15.05 -7.59 6.37
N ASP A 162 14.82 -8.01 7.61
CA ASP A 162 13.49 -8.42 8.11
C ASP A 162 12.89 -7.27 8.91
N ILE A 163 12.58 -6.17 8.22
CA ILE A 163 11.95 -4.99 8.84
C ILE A 163 10.47 -5.33 9.09
N PRO A 164 10.00 -5.33 10.35
CA PRO A 164 8.62 -5.65 10.62
C PRO A 164 7.67 -4.59 10.06
N SER A 165 6.48 -5.02 9.62
CA SER A 165 5.46 -4.17 9.02
C SER A 165 4.68 -3.34 10.05
N PHE A 166 5.36 -2.49 10.83
CA PHE A 166 4.74 -1.64 11.88
C PHE A 166 4.41 -0.21 11.41
N GLY A 167 4.47 0.06 10.11
CA GLY A 167 4.01 1.33 9.51
C GLY A 167 5.09 2.38 9.25
N GLY A 168 6.34 2.13 9.63
CA GLY A 168 7.48 2.95 9.20
C GLY A 168 7.71 2.84 7.68
N LEU A 169 8.06 3.96 7.04
CA LEU A 169 8.42 3.97 5.62
C LEU A 169 9.89 4.33 5.45
N GLU A 170 10.52 3.68 4.47
CA GLU A 170 11.86 4.06 4.00
C GLU A 170 11.84 5.47 3.40
N GLU A 171 12.94 6.21 3.51
CA GLU A 171 13.02 7.62 3.11
C GLU A 171 12.58 7.86 1.66
N TYR A 172 13.00 6.99 0.73
CA TYR A 172 12.62 7.10 -0.68
C TYR A 172 11.10 6.94 -0.92
N ASN A 173 10.41 6.16 -0.08
CA ASN A 173 8.95 6.00 -0.16
C ASN A 173 8.25 7.25 0.39
N ILE A 174 8.80 7.86 1.45
CA ILE A 174 8.31 9.12 2.01
C ILE A 174 8.41 10.22 0.95
N ASP A 175 9.56 10.36 0.29
CA ASP A 175 9.76 11.37 -0.75
C ASP A 175 8.81 11.17 -1.94
N LYS A 176 8.56 9.91 -2.32
CA LYS A 176 7.58 9.57 -3.37
C LYS A 176 6.16 9.98 -2.99
N ILE A 177 5.76 9.75 -1.74
CA ILE A 177 4.44 10.20 -1.25
C ILE A 177 4.41 11.73 -1.14
N ALA A 178 5.47 12.38 -0.68
CA ALA A 178 5.54 13.83 -0.62
C ALA A 178 5.31 14.48 -2.00
N SER A 179 5.83 13.87 -3.08
CA SER A 179 5.67 14.37 -4.45
C SER A 179 4.23 14.43 -4.97
N ILE A 180 3.30 13.66 -4.38
CA ILE A 180 1.89 13.62 -4.79
C ILE A 180 0.99 14.47 -3.89
N LEU A 181 1.52 15.01 -2.80
CA LEU A 181 0.78 15.81 -1.84
C LEU A 181 0.93 17.32 -2.16
N PRO A 182 -0.07 18.14 -1.78
CA PRO A 182 0.06 19.58 -1.84
C PRO A 182 1.24 20.10 -1.03
N GLU A 183 1.74 21.27 -1.43
CA GLU A 183 2.83 21.94 -0.72
C GLU A 183 2.49 22.12 0.77
N LYS A 184 3.48 21.92 1.65
CA LYS A 184 3.38 21.99 3.12
C LYS A 184 2.59 20.88 3.81
N TYR A 185 1.89 20.01 3.08
CA TYR A 185 1.17 18.90 3.73
C TYR A 185 2.13 17.98 4.47
N ILE A 186 3.25 17.59 3.83
CA ILE A 186 4.21 16.69 4.46
C ILE A 186 4.88 17.33 5.68
N GLU A 187 5.28 18.59 5.59
CA GLU A 187 5.88 19.35 6.70
C GLU A 187 4.94 19.42 7.90
N ASP A 188 3.66 19.66 7.66
CA ASP A 188 2.65 19.73 8.72
C ASP A 188 2.37 18.36 9.34
N ILE A 189 2.41 17.29 8.56
CA ILE A 189 2.26 15.91 9.08
C ILE A 189 3.50 15.53 9.89
N GLU A 190 4.71 15.94 9.48
CA GLU A 190 5.94 15.72 10.24
C GLU A 190 5.91 16.44 11.59
N ILE A 191 5.38 17.67 11.64
CA ILE A 191 5.17 18.38 12.91
C ILE A 191 4.23 17.58 13.82
N LEU A 192 3.10 17.10 13.29
CA LEU A 192 2.17 16.26 14.05
C LEU A 192 2.81 14.96 14.53
N ALA A 193 3.64 14.31 13.70
CA ALA A 193 4.34 13.09 14.07
C ALA A 193 5.38 13.30 15.18
N ASN A 194 5.98 14.49 15.24
CA ASN A 194 6.90 14.88 16.31
C ASN A 194 6.19 15.16 17.64
N GLU A 195 4.94 15.60 17.59
CA GLU A 195 4.11 15.87 18.77
C GLU A 195 3.33 14.63 19.25
N ASP A 196 3.12 13.62 18.39
CA ASP A 196 2.37 12.40 18.69
C ASP A 196 3.14 11.51 19.70
N PRO A 197 2.62 11.33 20.95
CA PRO A 197 3.36 10.63 22.00
C PRO A 197 3.63 9.17 21.66
N THR A 198 2.65 8.49 21.06
CA THR A 198 2.75 7.06 20.67
C THR A 198 3.88 6.87 19.66
N THR A 199 3.93 7.72 18.64
CA THR A 199 4.98 7.69 17.61
C THR A 199 6.36 7.92 18.21
N GLN A 200 6.50 8.92 19.08
CA GLN A 200 7.77 9.22 19.74
C GLN A 200 8.21 8.10 20.69
N GLU A 201 7.28 7.45 21.39
CA GLU A 201 7.56 6.28 22.22
C GLU A 201 8.07 5.11 21.36
N THR A 202 7.35 4.76 20.29
CA THR A 202 7.78 3.70 19.36
C THR A 202 9.17 3.96 18.76
N ILE A 203 9.45 5.20 18.34
CA ILE A 203 10.77 5.55 17.80
C ILE A 203 11.87 5.42 18.85
N LYS A 204 11.60 5.81 20.10
CA LYS A 204 12.55 5.65 21.22
C LYS A 204 12.82 4.19 21.51
N GLU A 205 11.79 3.36 21.54
CA GLU A 205 11.92 1.91 21.70
C GLU A 205 12.78 1.29 20.59
N ILE A 206 12.48 1.62 19.33
CA ILE A 206 13.25 1.16 18.17
C ILE A 206 14.70 1.64 18.25
N SER A 207 14.91 2.89 18.65
CA SER A 207 16.25 3.48 18.78
C SER A 207 17.08 2.82 19.90
N ALA A 208 16.41 2.32 20.94
CA ALA A 208 17.04 1.64 22.06
C ALA A 208 17.52 0.22 21.72
N PHE A 209 17.00 -0.40 20.66
CA PHE A 209 17.54 -1.68 20.19
C PHE A 209 19.01 -1.53 19.77
N PRO A 210 19.87 -2.51 20.07
CA PRO A 210 21.23 -2.51 19.55
C PRO A 210 21.19 -2.57 18.03
N ASP A 211 22.17 -1.93 17.38
CA ASP A 211 22.34 -2.07 15.93
C ASP A 211 22.70 -3.53 15.61
N MET A 212 22.17 -4.05 14.51
CA MET A 212 22.50 -5.41 14.05
C MET A 212 23.93 -5.47 13.53
N THR A 213 24.64 -6.53 13.91
CA THR A 213 25.96 -6.82 13.32
C THR A 213 25.82 -7.40 11.91
N GLU A 214 26.88 -7.32 11.12
CA GLU A 214 26.91 -7.92 9.78
C GLU A 214 26.66 -9.44 9.81
N GLU A 215 27.10 -10.14 10.87
CA GLU A 215 26.84 -11.57 11.01
C GLU A 215 25.37 -11.86 11.28
N GLN A 216 24.69 -11.04 12.09
CA GLN A 216 23.26 -11.21 12.37
C GLN A 216 22.41 -10.95 11.12
N VAL A 217 22.77 -9.94 10.33
CA VAL A 217 22.11 -9.69 9.04
C VAL A 217 22.33 -10.88 8.09
N GLU A 218 23.54 -11.43 8.06
CA GLU A 218 23.83 -12.61 7.24
C GLU A 218 23.04 -13.84 7.68
N GLU A 219 22.84 -14.04 8.98
CA GLU A 219 22.00 -15.09 9.52
C GLU A 219 20.53 -14.95 9.07
N GLN A 220 20.00 -13.72 9.06
CA GLN A 220 18.66 -13.46 8.50
C GLN A 220 18.58 -13.86 7.02
N VAL A 221 19.60 -13.50 6.21
CA VAL A 221 19.62 -13.86 4.79
C VAL A 221 19.62 -15.37 4.62
N ILE A 222 20.48 -16.08 5.36
CA ILE A 222 20.55 -17.54 5.35
C ILE A 222 19.19 -18.14 5.72
N ASN A 223 18.51 -17.63 6.74
CA ASN A 223 17.22 -18.14 7.18
C ASN A 223 16.12 -17.92 6.13
N LEU A 224 16.08 -16.76 5.48
CA LEU A 224 15.16 -16.50 4.37
C LEU A 224 15.42 -17.42 3.18
N GLU A 225 16.69 -17.64 2.83
CA GLU A 225 17.06 -18.54 1.75
C GLU A 225 16.72 -20.00 2.08
N LYS A 226 16.97 -20.45 3.32
CA LYS A 226 16.51 -21.76 3.80
C LYS A 226 15.00 -21.92 3.66
N MET A 227 14.21 -20.93 4.12
CA MET A 227 12.75 -20.96 3.98
C MET A 227 12.31 -21.05 2.51
N SER A 228 12.98 -20.31 1.62
CA SER A 228 12.71 -20.33 0.18
C SER A 228 13.04 -21.71 -0.44
N ILE A 229 14.17 -22.31 -0.07
CA ILE A 229 14.59 -23.63 -0.52
C ILE A 229 13.65 -24.72 -0.01
N GLU A 230 13.32 -24.69 1.29
CA GLU A 230 12.44 -25.66 1.94
C GLU A 230 11.02 -25.62 1.38
N ASN A 231 10.49 -24.42 1.14
CA ASN A 231 9.10 -24.26 0.72
C ASN A 231 8.91 -24.13 -0.81
N GLY A 232 9.99 -23.98 -1.57
CA GLY A 232 9.97 -23.77 -3.01
C GLY A 232 10.52 -24.93 -3.82
N GLU A 233 11.36 -24.60 -4.80
CA GLU A 233 11.83 -25.49 -5.85
C GLU A 233 13.06 -26.33 -5.44
N GLY A 234 13.53 -26.22 -4.19
CA GLY A 234 14.71 -26.93 -3.67
C GLY A 234 16.03 -26.24 -4.01
N PHE A 235 17.11 -26.70 -3.36
CA PHE A 235 18.43 -26.05 -3.43
C PHE A 235 18.99 -26.00 -4.85
N THR A 236 18.83 -27.08 -5.63
CA THR A 236 19.38 -27.17 -6.99
C THR A 236 18.81 -26.07 -7.88
N LYS A 237 17.49 -25.86 -7.80
CA LYS A 237 16.82 -24.87 -8.62
C LYS A 237 17.04 -23.44 -8.12
N TRP A 238 17.09 -23.27 -6.80
CA TRP A 238 17.50 -22.02 -6.18
C TRP A 238 18.89 -21.58 -6.68
N LEU A 239 19.88 -22.49 -6.71
CA LEU A 239 21.23 -22.19 -7.19
C LEU A 239 21.23 -21.79 -8.68
N GLU A 240 20.52 -22.53 -9.54
CA GLU A 240 20.35 -22.15 -10.95
C GLU A 240 19.76 -20.73 -11.11
N ASN A 241 18.79 -20.37 -10.26
CA ASN A 241 18.18 -19.05 -10.29
C ASN A 241 19.17 -17.96 -9.83
N GLN A 242 19.98 -18.22 -8.81
CA GLN A 242 21.04 -17.29 -8.39
C GLN A 242 22.08 -17.08 -9.49
N GLU A 243 22.50 -18.13 -10.20
CA GLU A 243 23.43 -18.02 -11.32
C GLU A 243 22.83 -17.23 -12.50
N LYS A 244 21.53 -17.37 -12.76
CA LYS A 244 20.83 -16.57 -13.78
C LYS A 244 20.79 -15.10 -13.39
N PHE A 245 20.52 -14.78 -12.12
CA PHE A 245 20.58 -13.41 -11.64
C PHE A 245 21.98 -12.83 -11.78
N LEU A 246 23.02 -13.58 -11.35
CA LEU A 246 24.42 -13.18 -11.49
C LEU A 246 24.77 -12.80 -12.94
N LYS A 247 24.40 -13.65 -13.91
CA LYS A 247 24.60 -13.39 -15.34
C LYS A 247 23.83 -12.15 -15.83
N SER A 248 22.62 -11.94 -15.32
CA SER A 248 21.79 -10.78 -15.68
C SER A 248 22.39 -9.45 -15.19
N PHE A 249 23.14 -9.49 -14.08
CA PHE A 249 23.91 -8.36 -13.57
C PHE A 249 25.29 -8.22 -14.24
N GLY A 250 25.62 -9.05 -15.23
CA GLY A 250 26.89 -9.01 -15.95
C GLY A 250 28.10 -9.48 -15.15
N GLN A 251 27.87 -10.19 -14.04
CA GLN A 251 28.93 -10.76 -13.20
C GLN A 251 29.25 -12.19 -13.61
N SER A 252 30.53 -12.56 -13.58
CA SER A 252 31.00 -13.90 -13.96
C SER A 252 31.14 -14.85 -12.78
N GLU A 253 31.35 -14.33 -11.57
CA GLU A 253 31.54 -15.12 -10.36
C GLU A 253 30.81 -14.50 -9.16
N PHE A 254 30.37 -15.36 -8.24
CA PHE A 254 29.85 -14.94 -6.94
C PHE A 254 30.97 -14.35 -6.08
N ASP A 255 30.61 -13.43 -5.19
CA ASP A 255 31.54 -12.95 -4.16
C ASP A 255 31.85 -14.04 -3.12
N GLU A 256 32.91 -13.86 -2.35
CA GLU A 256 33.35 -14.85 -1.34
C GLU A 256 32.29 -15.08 -0.26
N LYS A 257 31.50 -14.05 0.06
CA LYS A 257 30.41 -14.14 1.03
C LYS A 257 29.30 -15.07 0.53
N MET A 258 28.88 -14.92 -0.72
CA MET A 258 27.89 -15.76 -1.36
C MET A 258 28.41 -17.17 -1.62
N LYS A 259 29.69 -17.35 -1.98
CA LYS A 259 30.30 -18.69 -2.07
C LYS A 259 30.20 -19.44 -0.73
N THR A 260 30.58 -18.78 0.36
CA THR A 260 30.48 -19.33 1.72
C THR A 260 29.02 -19.68 2.07
N ARG A 261 28.07 -18.81 1.70
CA ARG A 261 26.64 -19.05 1.90
C ARG A 261 26.12 -20.26 1.12
N ILE A 262 26.49 -20.39 -0.14
CA ILE A 262 26.11 -21.51 -1.01
C ILE A 262 26.61 -22.84 -0.43
N GLU A 263 27.83 -22.89 0.09
CA GLU A 263 28.36 -24.09 0.73
C GLU A 263 27.58 -24.47 1.99
N LEU A 264 27.28 -23.49 2.85
CA LEU A 264 26.49 -23.69 4.07
C LEU A 264 25.09 -24.21 3.74
N LEU A 265 24.41 -23.58 2.79
CA LEU A 265 23.06 -23.98 2.35
C LEU A 265 23.06 -25.33 1.65
N ARG A 266 24.09 -25.67 0.86
CA ARG A 266 24.22 -26.98 0.22
C ARG A 266 24.31 -28.09 1.26
N LYS A 267 25.15 -27.90 2.27
CA LYS A 267 25.34 -28.87 3.36
C LYS A 267 24.03 -29.06 4.13
N TRP A 268 23.40 -27.96 4.54
CA TRP A 268 22.10 -27.98 5.22
C TRP A 268 21.01 -28.65 4.39
N ALA A 269 20.90 -28.33 3.09
CA ALA A 269 19.89 -28.91 2.21
C ALA A 269 20.12 -30.40 1.95
N THR A 270 21.38 -30.86 1.94
CA THR A 270 21.71 -32.29 1.81
C THR A 270 21.34 -33.05 3.08
N GLU A 271 21.63 -32.48 4.26
CA GLU A 271 21.30 -33.10 5.56
C GLU A 271 19.79 -33.22 5.80
N ASN A 272 18.99 -32.31 5.24
CA ASN A 272 17.53 -32.27 5.43
C ASN A 272 16.72 -32.76 4.21
N ASP A 273 17.39 -33.31 3.20
CA ASP A 273 16.77 -33.78 1.94
C ASP A 273 15.95 -32.68 1.23
N PHE A 274 16.50 -31.47 1.12
CA PHE A 274 15.91 -30.29 0.46
C PHE A 274 16.58 -29.94 -0.88
N LEU A 275 17.28 -30.89 -1.48
CA LEU A 275 17.93 -30.71 -2.79
C LEU A 275 16.91 -30.57 -3.92
N GLU A 276 15.79 -31.28 -3.82
CA GLU A 276 14.68 -31.26 -4.77
C GLU A 276 13.47 -30.46 -4.27
N SER A 277 12.60 -30.06 -5.21
CA SER A 277 11.41 -29.27 -4.93
C SER A 277 10.49 -29.90 -3.90
N LYS A 278 9.79 -29.06 -3.12
CA LYS A 278 8.78 -29.52 -2.17
C LYS A 278 7.71 -30.39 -2.84
N ALA A 279 7.30 -30.05 -4.06
CA ALA A 279 6.34 -30.82 -4.84
C ALA A 279 6.80 -32.27 -5.06
N LYS A 280 8.02 -32.44 -5.57
CA LYS A 280 8.62 -33.78 -5.74
C LYS A 280 8.76 -34.55 -4.42
N ARG A 281 9.18 -33.88 -3.35
CA ARG A 281 9.32 -34.47 -2.01
C ARG A 281 7.97 -34.92 -1.42
N MET A 282 6.89 -34.21 -1.75
CA MET A 282 5.52 -34.56 -1.35
C MET A 282 4.81 -35.50 -2.35
N GLY A 283 5.50 -35.98 -3.39
CA GLY A 283 4.94 -36.88 -4.40
C GLY A 283 3.89 -36.22 -5.31
N TRP A 284 3.94 -34.89 -5.46
CA TRP A 284 3.09 -34.17 -6.40
C TRP A 284 3.75 -34.21 -7.77
N ASP A 285 3.13 -34.91 -8.72
CA ASP A 285 3.49 -34.81 -10.13
C ASP A 285 3.11 -33.41 -10.64
N ILE A 286 4.12 -32.60 -10.95
CA ILE A 286 3.99 -31.32 -11.66
C ILE A 286 4.66 -31.45 -13.03
#